data_AF-A0A346XWN6-F1
#
_entry.id   AF-A0A346XWN6-F1
#
_cell.length_a   1.000
_cell.length_b   1.000
_cell.length_c   1.000
_cell.angle_alpha   90.00
_cell.angle_beta   90.00
_cell.angle_gamma   90.00
#
_symmetry.space_group_name_H-M   'P 1'
#
loop_
_entity.id
_entity.type
_entity.pdbx_description
1 polymer ?
#
loop_
_entity_poly.entity_id
_entity_poly.type
_entity_poly.pdbx_seq_one_letter_code
_entity_poly.pdbx_strand_id
1 'polypeptide(L)'
;MAFQSPQLLPWRTALNNVTLGLEVLGISKNERTDRATRWLERVHLEDALDRYPAQLSGGMAQRVSLARAFAIDPDLVLLDESFSALDEVTSAALRSDFVELAEQAEQSALIVTHNIQEAFEVAHRVLVLARPAKCVGEFITAEHDLEDPSVMSALRESVRGLMEQDASARNDEQERRASPVSRN
;
A
#
# COMPACT_ATOMS: atom_id res chain seq x y z
N MET A 1 1.15 -9.87 0.44
CA MET A 1 1.92 -8.70 0.00
C MET A 1 1.42 -8.27 -1.36
N ALA A 2 1.05 -7.00 -1.52
CA ALA A 2 0.72 -6.36 -2.78
C ALA A 2 1.87 -5.40 -3.16
N PHE A 3 2.13 -5.28 -4.47
CA PHE A 3 3.25 -4.53 -5.02
C PHE A 3 2.75 -3.42 -5.95
N GLN A 4 3.61 -2.45 -6.24
CA GLN A 4 3.37 -1.38 -7.23
C GLN A 4 2.85 -1.93 -8.57
N SER A 5 3.41 -3.05 -9.05
CA SER A 5 2.87 -3.81 -10.18
C SER A 5 1.99 -4.97 -9.68
N PRO A 6 0.84 -5.26 -10.31
CA PRO A 6 -0.04 -6.36 -9.91
C PRO A 6 0.63 -7.74 -9.83
N GLN A 7 1.73 -7.98 -10.55
CA GLN A 7 2.43 -9.27 -10.61
C GLN A 7 1.48 -10.48 -10.78
N LEU A 8 0.46 -10.32 -11.63
CA LEU A 8 -0.46 -11.42 -11.95
C LEU A 8 0.23 -12.40 -12.90
N LEU A 9 -0.06 -13.68 -12.74
CA LEU A 9 0.41 -14.73 -13.64
C LEU A 9 -0.37 -14.61 -14.97
N PRO A 10 0.29 -14.31 -16.11
CA PRO A 10 -0.38 -13.96 -17.35
C PRO A 10 -1.16 -15.12 -17.98
N TRP A 11 -0.81 -16.36 -17.64
CA TRP A 11 -1.49 -17.58 -18.10
C TRP A 11 -2.63 -18.03 -17.19
N ARG A 12 -2.96 -17.26 -16.15
CA ARG A 12 -4.08 -17.54 -15.26
C ARG A 12 -5.15 -16.46 -15.38
N THR A 13 -6.41 -16.84 -15.26
CA THR A 13 -7.53 -15.90 -15.13
C THR A 13 -7.46 -15.12 -13.81
N ALA A 14 -8.29 -14.11 -13.63
CA ALA A 14 -8.43 -13.36 -12.38
C ALA A 14 -8.72 -14.31 -11.21
N LEU A 15 -9.72 -15.19 -11.36
CA LEU A 15 -10.05 -16.22 -10.37
C LEU A 15 -8.85 -17.10 -10.03
N ASN A 16 -8.15 -17.61 -11.05
CA ASN A 16 -7.01 -18.49 -10.85
C ASN A 16 -5.76 -17.79 -10.28
N ASN A 17 -5.66 -16.48 -10.45
CA ASN A 17 -4.64 -15.67 -9.78
C ASN A 17 -4.94 -15.57 -8.28
N VAL A 18 -6.19 -15.30 -7.91
CA VAL A 18 -6.61 -15.20 -6.50
C VAL A 18 -6.48 -16.53 -5.77
N THR A 19 -6.77 -17.65 -6.43
CA THR A 19 -6.62 -18.98 -5.81
C THR A 19 -5.16 -19.37 -5.55
N LEU A 20 -4.17 -18.73 -6.18
CA LEU A 20 -2.76 -19.16 -6.15
C LEU A 20 -2.23 -19.47 -4.75
N GLY A 21 -2.40 -18.54 -3.81
CA GLY A 21 -1.94 -18.73 -2.43
C GLY A 21 -2.67 -19.86 -1.70
N LEU A 22 -3.97 -20.02 -1.97
CA LEU A 22 -4.78 -21.09 -1.42
C LEU A 22 -4.36 -22.48 -1.95
N GLU A 23 -3.88 -22.56 -3.20
CA GLU A 23 -3.31 -23.81 -3.73
C GLU A 23 -2.05 -24.22 -2.97
N VAL A 24 -1.18 -23.25 -2.67
CA VAL A 24 0.06 -23.48 -1.92
C VAL A 24 -0.23 -23.95 -0.49
N LEU A 25 -1.30 -23.43 0.12
CA LEU A 25 -1.79 -23.84 1.43
C LEU A 25 -2.52 -25.20 1.44
N GLY A 26 -2.69 -25.84 0.27
CA GLY A 26 -3.36 -27.15 0.16
C GLY A 26 -4.87 -27.11 0.34
N ILE A 27 -5.51 -25.94 0.21
CA ILE A 27 -6.95 -25.78 0.32
C ILE A 27 -7.66 -26.49 -0.85
N SER A 28 -8.78 -27.16 -0.55
CA SER A 28 -9.53 -27.94 -1.55
C SER A 28 -9.98 -27.08 -2.73
N LYS A 29 -10.13 -27.71 -3.92
CA LYS A 29 -10.51 -26.97 -5.13
C LYS A 29 -11.85 -26.23 -4.99
N ASN A 30 -12.82 -26.83 -4.32
CA ASN A 30 -14.12 -26.20 -4.13
C ASN A 30 -13.99 -24.97 -3.22
N GLU A 31 -13.38 -25.16 -2.05
CA GLU A 31 -13.23 -24.09 -1.06
C GLU A 31 -12.38 -22.92 -1.57
N ARG A 32 -11.29 -23.18 -2.30
CA ARG A 32 -10.46 -22.10 -2.83
C ARG A 32 -11.18 -21.30 -3.90
N THR A 33 -11.99 -21.95 -4.74
CA THR A 33 -12.82 -21.25 -5.74
C THR A 33 -13.87 -20.39 -5.05
N ASP A 34 -14.57 -20.92 -4.04
CA ASP A 34 -15.58 -20.17 -3.30
C ASP A 34 -14.97 -18.98 -2.53
N ARG A 35 -13.77 -19.13 -1.94
CA ARG A 35 -13.05 -18.02 -1.30
C ARG A 35 -12.62 -16.98 -2.33
N ALA A 36 -12.04 -17.41 -3.45
CA ALA A 36 -11.54 -16.50 -4.48
C ALA A 36 -12.66 -15.70 -5.15
N THR A 37 -13.80 -16.32 -5.44
CA THR A 37 -14.98 -15.64 -6.00
C THR A 37 -15.50 -14.58 -5.04
N ARG A 38 -15.67 -14.91 -3.75
CA ARG A 38 -16.11 -13.94 -2.74
C ARG A 38 -15.18 -12.75 -2.62
N TRP A 39 -13.86 -12.97 -2.70
CA TRP A 39 -12.90 -11.87 -2.68
C TRP A 39 -12.92 -11.03 -3.95
N LEU A 40 -13.19 -11.62 -5.11
CA LEU A 40 -13.36 -10.88 -6.36
C LEU A 40 -14.66 -10.06 -6.38
N GLU A 41 -15.76 -10.57 -5.81
CA GLU A 41 -16.99 -9.82 -5.61
C GLU A 41 -16.78 -8.61 -4.69
N ARG A 42 -16.04 -8.78 -3.58
CA ARG A 42 -15.72 -7.69 -2.64
C ARG A 42 -14.91 -6.54 -3.26
N VAL A 43 -14.14 -6.82 -4.32
CA VAL A 43 -13.40 -5.78 -5.07
C VAL A 43 -14.11 -5.35 -6.36
N HIS A 44 -15.39 -5.70 -6.51
CA HIS A 44 -16.24 -5.37 -7.66
C HIS A 44 -15.76 -5.95 -9.00
N LEU A 45 -15.36 -7.23 -9.00
CA LEU A 45 -14.83 -7.96 -10.15
C LEU A 45 -15.57 -9.27 -10.46
N GLU A 46 -16.85 -9.39 -10.09
CA GLU A 46 -17.71 -10.53 -10.37
C GLU A 46 -17.84 -10.85 -11.87
N ASP A 47 -17.77 -9.85 -12.75
CA ASP A 47 -17.86 -10.01 -14.21
C ASP A 47 -16.49 -10.25 -14.88
N ALA A 48 -15.42 -10.38 -14.08
CA ALA A 48 -14.05 -10.49 -14.55
C ALA A 48 -13.35 -11.80 -14.14
N LEU A 49 -14.06 -12.75 -13.52
CA LEU A 49 -13.50 -14.00 -12.99
C LEU A 49 -12.65 -14.77 -14.02
N ASP A 50 -13.14 -14.87 -15.25
CA ASP A 50 -12.51 -15.63 -16.35
C ASP A 50 -11.56 -14.79 -17.22
N ARG A 51 -11.40 -13.50 -16.92
CA ARG A 51 -10.51 -12.62 -17.69
C ARG A 51 -9.05 -12.91 -17.34
N TYR A 52 -8.20 -12.96 -18.36
CA TYR A 52 -6.75 -13.00 -18.20
C TYR A 52 -6.20 -11.59 -17.94
N PRO A 53 -5.00 -11.45 -17.33
CA PRO A 53 -4.40 -10.16 -17.03
C PRO A 53 -4.32 -9.19 -18.21
N ALA A 54 -4.10 -9.69 -19.43
CA ALA A 54 -4.09 -8.86 -20.65
C ALA A 54 -5.45 -8.23 -21.02
N GLN A 55 -6.55 -8.70 -20.41
CA GLN A 55 -7.92 -8.22 -20.61
C GLN A 55 -8.41 -7.33 -19.46
N LEU A 56 -7.55 -7.07 -18.47
CA LEU A 56 -7.85 -6.24 -17.30
C LEU A 56 -7.27 -4.84 -17.51
N SER A 57 -8.00 -3.81 -17.07
CA SER A 57 -7.40 -2.48 -16.90
C SER A 57 -6.36 -2.52 -15.77
N GLY A 58 -5.51 -1.49 -15.66
CA GLY A 58 -4.55 -1.38 -14.56
C GLY A 58 -5.21 -1.47 -13.18
N GLY A 59 -6.31 -0.73 -12.98
CA GLY A 59 -7.07 -0.77 -11.73
C GLY A 59 -7.71 -2.13 -11.46
N MET A 60 -8.26 -2.80 -12.48
CA MET A 60 -8.79 -4.16 -12.34
C MET A 60 -7.68 -5.15 -11.94
N ALA A 61 -6.51 -5.07 -12.58
CA ALA A 61 -5.38 -5.93 -12.24
C ALA A 61 -4.88 -5.70 -10.80
N GLN A 62 -4.87 -4.44 -10.35
CA GLN A 62 -4.53 -4.07 -8.97
C GLN A 62 -5.52 -4.68 -7.97
N ARG A 63 -6.83 -4.59 -8.25
CA ARG A 63 -7.91 -5.21 -7.46
C ARG A 63 -7.78 -6.72 -7.38
N VAL A 64 -7.45 -7.40 -8.49
CA VAL A 64 -7.15 -8.85 -8.47
C VAL A 64 -5.94 -9.16 -7.59
N SER A 65 -4.88 -8.34 -7.64
CA SER A 65 -3.71 -8.52 -6.78
C SER A 65 -4.06 -8.35 -5.30
N LEU A 66 -4.93 -7.39 -4.98
CA LEU A 66 -5.44 -7.15 -3.64
C LEU A 66 -6.26 -8.34 -3.15
N ALA A 67 -7.26 -8.77 -3.92
CA ALA A 67 -8.07 -9.95 -3.63
C ALA A 67 -7.20 -11.19 -3.40
N ARG A 68 -6.14 -11.39 -4.20
CA ARG A 68 -5.17 -12.48 -4.02
C ARG A 68 -4.42 -12.40 -2.70
N ALA A 69 -4.05 -11.19 -2.25
CA ALA A 69 -3.35 -10.99 -0.98
C ALA A 69 -4.27 -11.28 0.21
N PHE A 70 -5.54 -10.88 0.15
CA PHE A 70 -6.53 -11.11 1.20
C PHE A 70 -7.10 -12.54 1.22
N ALA A 71 -7.14 -13.23 0.07
CA ALA A 71 -7.78 -14.53 -0.05
C ALA A 71 -7.21 -15.62 0.87
N ILE A 72 -5.94 -15.50 1.25
CA ILE A 72 -5.26 -16.42 2.18
C ILE A 72 -5.52 -16.12 3.65
N ASP A 73 -6.35 -15.13 3.97
CA ASP A 73 -6.67 -14.68 5.33
C ASP A 73 -5.41 -14.34 6.16
N PRO A 74 -4.59 -13.37 5.71
CA PRO A 74 -3.33 -13.06 6.39
C PRO A 74 -3.52 -12.28 7.69
N ASP A 75 -2.69 -12.53 8.70
CA ASP A 75 -2.62 -11.69 9.91
C ASP A 75 -2.10 -10.27 9.60
N LEU A 76 -1.29 -10.13 8.54
CA LEU A 76 -0.65 -8.89 8.13
C LEU A 76 -0.61 -8.75 6.61
N VAL A 77 -1.14 -7.64 6.10
CA VAL A 77 -1.04 -7.23 4.70
C VAL A 77 0.06 -6.19 4.54
N LEU A 78 0.99 -6.45 3.62
CA LEU A 78 2.05 -5.51 3.23
C LEU A 78 1.72 -4.92 1.86
N LEU A 79 1.70 -3.59 1.74
CA LEU A 79 1.51 -2.88 0.48
C LEU A 79 2.70 -1.96 0.24
N ASP A 80 3.35 -2.13 -0.91
CA ASP A 80 4.49 -1.30 -1.32
C ASP A 80 4.11 -0.48 -2.55
N GLU A 81 3.88 0.83 -2.36
CA GLU A 81 3.43 1.81 -3.36
C GLU A 81 2.30 1.30 -4.26
N SER A 82 1.37 0.55 -3.68
CA SER A 82 0.37 -0.22 -4.44
C SER A 82 -0.73 0.64 -5.06
N PHE A 83 -0.79 1.94 -4.77
CA PHE A 83 -1.78 2.87 -5.30
C PHE A 83 -1.20 3.92 -6.26
N SER A 84 0.13 3.98 -6.41
CA SER A 84 0.81 5.08 -7.15
C SER A 84 0.77 4.93 -8.67
N ALA A 85 0.50 3.74 -9.19
CA ALA A 85 0.55 3.43 -10.63
C ALA A 85 -0.77 3.74 -11.39
N LEU A 86 -1.81 4.23 -10.71
CA LEU A 86 -3.12 4.50 -11.29
C LEU A 86 -3.39 6.02 -11.31
N ASP A 87 -4.38 6.44 -12.09
CA ASP A 87 -4.86 7.82 -12.03
C ASP A 87 -5.55 8.12 -10.69
N GLU A 88 -5.57 9.39 -10.27
CA GLU A 88 -6.02 9.78 -8.92
C GLU A 88 -7.43 9.29 -8.58
N VAL A 89 -8.36 9.32 -9.55
CA VAL A 89 -9.75 8.88 -9.31
C VAL A 89 -9.79 7.38 -9.05
N THR A 90 -9.10 6.59 -9.88
CA THR A 90 -9.01 5.13 -9.71
C THR A 90 -8.25 4.77 -8.42
N SER A 91 -7.16 5.47 -8.10
CA SER A 91 -6.39 5.25 -6.88
C SER A 91 -7.21 5.53 -5.63
N ALA A 92 -7.95 6.65 -5.59
CA ALA A 92 -8.80 7.00 -4.45
C ALA A 92 -9.88 5.94 -4.20
N ALA A 93 -10.55 5.47 -5.25
CA ALA A 93 -11.51 4.38 -5.14
C ALA A 93 -10.86 3.10 -4.60
N LEU A 94 -9.68 2.73 -5.10
CA LEU A 94 -8.97 1.54 -4.65
C LEU A 94 -8.51 1.64 -3.18
N ARG A 95 -8.14 2.84 -2.72
CA ARG A 95 -7.80 3.10 -1.32
C ARG A 95 -9.01 2.95 -0.40
N SER A 96 -10.16 3.50 -0.79
CA SER A 96 -11.43 3.32 -0.06
C SER A 96 -11.76 1.83 0.07
N ASP A 97 -11.73 1.10 -1.03
CA ASP A 97 -12.03 -0.34 -1.02
C ASP A 97 -11.03 -1.10 -0.15
N PHE A 98 -9.75 -0.72 -0.19
CA PHE A 98 -8.74 -1.33 0.66
C PHE A 98 -9.00 -1.12 2.15
N VAL A 99 -9.34 0.10 2.57
CA VAL A 99 -9.67 0.41 3.97
C VAL A 99 -10.87 -0.43 4.41
N GLU A 100 -11.94 -0.43 3.63
CA GLU A 100 -13.14 -1.22 3.91
C GLU A 100 -12.83 -2.72 4.03
N LEU A 101 -12.00 -3.26 3.14
CA LEU A 101 -11.61 -4.66 3.17
C LEU A 101 -10.74 -5.02 4.37
N ALA A 102 -9.78 -4.17 4.71
CA ALA A 102 -8.90 -4.38 5.86
C ALA A 102 -9.70 -4.34 7.17
N GLU A 103 -10.64 -3.41 7.30
CA GLU A 103 -11.52 -3.28 8.46
C GLU A 103 -12.49 -4.47 8.58
N GLN A 104 -13.17 -4.85 7.49
CA GLN A 104 -14.10 -5.98 7.48
C GLN A 104 -13.42 -7.32 7.74
N ALA A 105 -12.15 -7.45 7.36
CA ALA A 105 -11.37 -8.66 7.59
C ALA A 105 -10.67 -8.65 8.96
N GLU A 106 -10.74 -7.55 9.72
CA GLU A 106 -9.99 -7.34 10.97
C GLU A 106 -8.48 -7.57 10.80
N GLN A 107 -7.94 -7.24 9.62
CA GLN A 107 -6.54 -7.50 9.28
C GLN A 107 -5.65 -6.29 9.53
N SER A 108 -4.45 -6.55 10.07
CA SER A 108 -3.43 -5.51 10.19
C SER A 108 -2.81 -5.22 8.83
N ALA A 109 -2.50 -3.95 8.55
CA ALA A 109 -1.85 -3.53 7.32
C ALA A 109 -0.64 -2.62 7.57
N LEU A 110 0.41 -2.83 6.78
CA LEU A 110 1.56 -1.92 6.67
C LEU A 110 1.68 -1.45 5.23
N ILE A 111 1.63 -0.13 5.05
CA ILE A 111 1.67 0.51 3.74
C ILE A 111 2.91 1.37 3.66
N VAL A 112 3.65 1.23 2.56
CA VAL A 112 4.76 2.10 2.19
C VAL A 112 4.28 2.97 1.04
N THR A 113 4.32 4.29 1.24
CA THR A 113 4.01 5.28 0.21
C THR A 113 4.91 6.50 0.36
N HIS A 114 5.20 7.16 -0.76
CA HIS A 114 5.83 8.47 -0.79
C HIS A 114 4.81 9.63 -0.84
N ASN A 115 3.51 9.32 -0.93
CA ASN A 115 2.44 10.30 -0.96
C ASN A 115 1.89 10.54 0.45
N ILE A 116 2.09 11.76 0.95
CA ILE A 116 1.66 12.14 2.30
C ILE A 116 0.12 12.09 2.42
N GLN A 117 -0.61 12.55 1.41
CA GLN A 117 -2.07 12.52 1.40
C GLN A 117 -2.58 11.09 1.56
N GLU A 118 -2.03 10.19 0.76
CA GLU A 118 -2.37 8.78 0.75
C GLU A 118 -2.16 8.11 2.12
N ALA A 119 -1.04 8.44 2.78
CA ALA A 119 -0.72 7.91 4.08
C ALA A 119 -1.77 8.29 5.14
N PHE A 120 -2.23 9.55 5.14
CA PHE A 120 -3.24 10.01 6.07
C PHE A 120 -4.65 9.53 5.70
N GLU A 121 -4.96 9.34 4.41
CA GLU A 121 -6.26 8.81 3.97
C GLU A 121 -6.49 7.36 4.39
N VAL A 122 -5.43 6.55 4.48
CA VAL A 122 -5.54 5.09 4.65
C VAL A 122 -5.09 4.61 6.03
N ALA A 123 -4.13 5.28 6.65
CA ALA A 123 -3.51 4.77 7.87
C ALA A 123 -4.14 5.37 9.14
N HIS A 124 -4.26 4.55 10.18
CA HIS A 124 -4.52 5.01 11.55
C HIS A 124 -3.28 5.69 12.18
N ARG A 125 -2.09 5.32 11.71
CA ARG A 125 -0.80 5.75 12.23
C ARG A 125 0.20 5.91 11.10
N VAL A 126 0.86 7.06 11.02
CA VAL A 126 1.83 7.39 9.97
C VAL A 126 3.21 7.53 10.58
N LEU A 127 4.17 6.74 10.07
CA LEU A 127 5.58 6.84 10.43
C LEU A 127 6.35 7.52 9.30
N VAL A 128 7.08 8.59 9.62
CA VAL A 128 7.92 9.28 8.65
C VAL A 128 9.33 8.73 8.73
N LEU A 129 9.76 8.09 7.64
CA LEU A 129 11.10 7.54 7.52
C LEU A 129 11.99 8.44 6.66
N ALA A 130 13.17 8.76 7.18
CA ALA A 130 14.26 9.33 6.41
C ALA A 130 15.31 8.26 6.08
N ARG A 131 16.24 8.56 5.18
CA ARG A 131 17.28 7.58 4.78
C ARG A 131 18.18 7.19 5.97
N PRO A 132 18.95 6.10 5.92
CA PRO A 132 18.61 4.90 5.17
C PRO A 132 17.41 4.13 5.78
N ALA A 133 16.84 4.54 6.94
CA ALA A 133 15.56 4.08 7.50
C ALA A 133 15.32 4.68 8.91
N LYS A 134 15.68 5.95 9.14
CA LYS A 134 15.52 6.58 10.45
C LYS A 134 14.09 7.09 10.62
N CYS A 135 13.40 6.67 11.67
CA CYS A 135 12.12 7.28 12.04
C CYS A 135 12.37 8.70 12.55
N VAL A 136 11.82 9.69 11.85
CA VAL A 136 11.96 11.12 12.17
C VAL A 136 10.66 11.75 12.64
N GLY A 137 9.54 11.04 12.52
CA GLY A 137 8.23 11.50 12.98
C GLY A 137 7.21 10.39 13.05
N GLU A 138 6.20 10.62 13.87
CA GLU A 138 5.06 9.73 14.08
C GLU A 138 3.81 10.58 14.25
N PHE A 139 2.73 10.20 13.58
CA PHE A 139 1.44 10.88 13.62
C PHE A 139 0.33 9.85 13.87
N ILE A 140 -0.65 10.19 14.70
CA ILE A 140 -1.85 9.41 14.92
C ILE A 140 -3.00 10.10 14.20
N THR A 141 -3.55 9.44 13.19
CA THR A 141 -4.51 10.05 12.26
C THR A 141 -5.79 10.52 12.95
N ALA A 142 -6.25 9.79 13.96
CA ALA A 142 -7.45 10.13 14.74
C ALA A 142 -7.33 11.44 15.55
N GLU A 143 -6.12 12.02 15.69
CA GLU A 143 -5.90 13.30 16.37
C GLU A 143 -6.10 14.51 15.44
N HIS A 144 -6.41 14.28 14.17
CA HIS A 144 -6.48 15.30 13.14
C HIS A 144 -7.82 15.26 12.41
N ASP A 145 -8.43 16.43 12.21
CA ASP A 145 -9.58 16.58 11.32
C ASP A 145 -9.09 16.59 9.87
N LEU A 146 -9.07 15.42 9.23
CA LEU A 146 -8.60 15.27 7.86
C LEU A 146 -9.59 15.82 6.81
N GLU A 147 -10.83 16.12 7.20
CA GLU A 147 -11.81 16.76 6.30
C GLU A 147 -11.50 18.25 6.12
N ASP A 148 -10.80 18.87 7.07
CA ASP A 148 -10.31 20.25 6.97
C ASP A 148 -9.06 20.34 6.07
N PRO A 149 -9.13 21.00 4.91
CA PRO A 149 -7.97 21.15 4.01
C PRO A 149 -6.79 21.90 4.64
N SER A 150 -7.04 22.77 5.62
CA SER A 150 -6.00 23.52 6.31
C SER A 150 -5.17 22.62 7.23
N VAL A 151 -5.81 21.67 7.91
CA VAL A 151 -5.15 20.66 8.74
C VAL A 151 -4.30 19.75 7.87
N MET A 152 -4.84 19.24 6.76
CA MET A 152 -4.07 18.43 5.81
C MET A 152 -2.86 19.19 5.24
N SER A 153 -3.02 20.48 4.93
CA SER A 153 -1.90 21.32 4.49
C SER A 153 -0.81 21.44 5.57
N ALA A 154 -1.20 21.66 6.83
CA ALA A 154 -0.27 21.76 7.95
C ALA A 154 0.47 20.44 8.22
N LEU A 155 -0.21 19.30 8.11
CA LEU A 155 0.41 17.97 8.21
C LEU A 155 1.44 17.74 7.10
N ARG A 156 1.10 18.07 5.86
CA ARG A 156 2.02 17.97 4.72
C ARG A 156 3.27 18.83 4.92
N GLU A 157 3.11 20.05 5.42
CA GLU A 157 4.22 20.94 5.72
C GLU A 157 5.08 20.39 6.86
N SER A 158 4.46 19.86 7.91
CA SER A 158 5.15 19.25 9.06
C SER A 158 5.99 18.03 8.64
N VAL A 159 5.40 17.10 7.87
CA VAL A 159 6.11 15.91 7.37
C VAL A 159 7.28 16.32 6.47
N ARG A 160 7.06 17.29 5.56
CA ARG A 160 8.13 17.80 4.69
C ARG A 160 9.26 18.44 5.49
N GLY A 161 8.93 19.25 6.50
CA GLY A 161 9.91 19.88 7.38
C GLY A 161 10.79 18.85 8.12
N LEU A 162 10.21 17.76 8.62
CA LEU A 162 10.97 16.68 9.25
C LEU A 162 11.95 16.01 8.29
N MET A 163 11.55 15.80 7.03
CA MET A 163 12.42 15.22 6.00
C MET A 163 13.56 16.17 5.60
N GLU A 164 13.29 17.47 5.50
CA GLU A 164 14.28 18.50 5.17
C GLU A 164 15.31 18.70 6.28
N GLN A 165 14.87 18.73 7.55
CA GLN A 165 15.76 18.85 8.71
C GLN A 165 16.77 17.70 8.78
N ASP A 166 16.31 16.47 8.56
CA ASP A 166 17.18 15.30 8.57
C ASP A 166 18.14 15.28 7.35
N ALA A 167 17.71 15.75 6.18
CA ALA A 167 18.58 15.90 5.01
C ALA A 167 19.70 16.93 5.26
N SER A 168 19.37 18.06 5.88
CA SER A 168 20.35 19.11 6.23
C SER A 168 21.37 18.60 7.24
N ALA A 169 20.93 17.96 8.32
CA ALA A 169 21.81 17.41 9.36
C ALA A 169 22.82 16.39 8.81
N ARG A 170 22.43 15.63 7.77
CA ARG A 170 23.34 14.70 7.08
C ARG A 170 24.38 15.39 6.23
N ASN A 171 24.01 16.42 5.49
CA ASN A 171 24.97 17.18 4.68
C ASN A 171 26.05 17.78 5.59
N ASP A 172 25.66 18.36 6.73
CA ASP A 172 26.58 18.88 7.74
C ASP A 172 27.52 17.80 8.30
N GLU A 173 26.99 16.60 8.59
CA GLU A 173 27.79 15.49 9.09
C GLU A 173 28.76 14.94 8.02
N GLN A 174 28.33 14.92 6.76
CA GLN A 174 29.12 14.45 5.62
C GLN A 174 30.25 15.43 5.27
N GLU A 175 29.99 16.75 5.34
CA GLU A 175 31.01 17.80 5.19
C GLU A 175 32.06 17.77 6.31
N ARG A 176 31.63 17.53 7.56
CA ARG A 176 32.54 17.35 8.71
C ARG A 176 33.42 16.11 8.59
N ARG A 177 32.89 15.02 8.01
CA ARG A 177 33.66 13.79 7.75
C ARG A 177 34.59 13.92 6.53
N ALA A 178 34.22 14.74 5.55
CA ALA A 178 35.00 14.95 4.33
C ALA A 178 36.15 15.97 4.48
N SER A 179 36.16 16.77 5.55
CA SER A 179 37.28 17.67 5.87
C SER A 179 38.37 16.89 6.62
N PRO A 180 39.50 16.51 5.98
CA PRO A 180 40.59 15.91 6.70
C PRO A 180 41.19 17.00 7.59
N VAL A 181 41.26 16.71 8.87
CA VAL A 181 42.00 17.49 9.84
C VAL A 181 43.46 17.59 9.33
N SER A 182 43.81 18.73 8.72
CA SER A 182 45.19 19.21 8.64
C SER A 182 45.65 19.48 10.08
N ARG A 183 46.09 18.44 10.78
CA ARG A 183 46.89 18.56 12.00
C ARG A 183 48.35 18.47 11.58
N ASN A 184 48.98 19.64 11.52
CA ASN A 184 50.42 19.82 11.71
C ASN A 184 50.85 19.28 13.08
#